data_AF-A0A5C3EGC6-F1
#
_entry.id   AF-A0A5C3EGC6-F1
#
_cell.length_a   1.000
_cell.length_b   1.000
_cell.length_c   1.000
_cell.angle_alpha   90.00
_cell.angle_beta   90.00
_cell.angle_gamma   90.00
#
_symmetry.space_group_name_H-M   'P 1'
#
loop_
_entity.id
_entity.type
_entity.pdbx_description
1 polymer ?
#
loop_
_entity_poly.entity_id
_entity_poly.type
_entity_poly.pdbx_seq_one_letter_code
_entity_poly.pdbx_strand_id
1 'polypeptide(L)'
;MKLYRLLSSGLVLAILSTFILPLSSVAAGGSNRAGASSSTTPGGAVTSADKFFERLVSDHFQQMGQMTRGNPNFHPYPTVPFLNGMPVFAPTADVEVAGQALRDYGSILVVDPNKDEGFKVHIAGQYLGKGAIEELDLEKAQLLLNLPEGAHILQKHFARERITSTYPIPLPRAEKVNHLPHFNGMPIIIAGSESDTLGHMRTAANTGPFGFYYAKRGHKTVLVLPRDNENLGYISSKQTLAEIEATMPKFQKVKNSFGVELASILYGPSIPVDSRMQKPRERWRGPPRFTPGGNYEAMTKSLQEYGQFHFDVPNRRDTHSFVVKVLNFNDPDETPMEIEMSPLRATEEMGKSLLSEAARAHPPV
;
A
#
# COMPACT_ATOMS: atom_id res chain seq x y z
N MET A 1 -3.48 -49.85 -5.49
CA MET A 1 -2.13 -50.21 -5.97
C MET A 1 -1.89 -49.58 -7.33
N LYS A 2 -0.67 -49.10 -7.54
CA LYS A 2 -0.11 -48.35 -8.68
C LYS A 2 -0.45 -48.96 -10.06
N LEU A 3 -0.57 -48.12 -11.10
CA LEU A 3 0.28 -48.11 -12.32
C LEU A 3 -0.31 -47.11 -13.34
N TYR A 4 0.33 -45.94 -13.52
CA TYR A 4 1.23 -45.58 -14.63
C TYR A 4 0.55 -45.47 -16.01
N ARG A 5 0.38 -44.22 -16.48
CA ARG A 5 0.21 -43.89 -17.90
C ARG A 5 1.57 -43.44 -18.46
N LEU A 6 1.90 -44.04 -19.60
CA LEU A 6 3.06 -43.82 -20.44
C LEU A 6 2.89 -42.60 -21.36
N LEU A 7 4.00 -41.88 -21.51
CA LEU A 7 4.62 -41.32 -22.74
C LEU A 7 3.76 -40.54 -23.76
N SER A 8 4.18 -39.31 -24.02
CA SER A 8 4.56 -38.91 -25.39
C SER A 8 5.65 -37.85 -25.38
N SER A 9 6.54 -38.01 -26.37
CA SER A 9 7.84 -37.40 -26.60
C SER A 9 7.73 -36.18 -27.51
N GLY A 10 8.74 -35.29 -27.53
CA GLY A 10 8.84 -34.25 -28.56
C GLY A 10 9.97 -33.24 -28.34
N LEU A 11 11.19 -33.66 -28.61
CA LEU A 11 12.42 -32.86 -28.65
C LEU A 11 12.59 -32.23 -30.04
N VAL A 12 12.90 -30.93 -30.13
CA VAL A 12 13.58 -30.34 -31.30
C VAL A 12 14.57 -29.28 -30.81
N LEU A 13 15.81 -29.43 -31.28
CA LEU A 13 17.01 -28.70 -30.90
C LEU A 13 17.71 -28.31 -32.21
N ALA A 14 18.05 -27.03 -32.40
CA ALA A 14 19.00 -26.50 -33.41
C ALA A 14 19.24 -25.01 -33.04
N ILE A 15 20.35 -24.59 -32.44
CA ILE A 15 21.72 -24.39 -32.96
C ILE A 15 21.78 -23.53 -34.23
N LEU A 16 22.25 -22.28 -34.08
CA LEU A 16 23.16 -21.66 -35.05
C LEU A 16 24.03 -20.59 -34.37
N SER A 17 25.31 -20.94 -34.27
CA SER A 17 26.42 -20.12 -33.79
C SER A 17 27.16 -19.49 -34.98
N THR A 18 27.99 -18.50 -34.66
CA THR A 18 29.14 -17.93 -35.39
C THR A 18 28.88 -16.71 -36.29
N PHE A 19 29.51 -15.58 -35.93
CA PHE A 19 30.50 -14.91 -36.78
C PHE A 19 31.55 -14.19 -35.88
N ILE A 20 32.81 -14.51 -36.11
CA ILE A 20 34.01 -14.04 -35.41
C ILE A 20 34.96 -13.46 -36.47
N LEU A 21 35.36 -12.18 -36.28
CA LEU A 21 36.63 -11.50 -36.64
C LEU A 21 36.98 -11.23 -38.14
N PRO A 22 38.05 -10.46 -38.48
CA PRO A 22 38.76 -9.30 -37.84
C PRO A 22 39.17 -8.18 -38.85
N LEU A 23 39.89 -7.13 -38.37
CA LEU A 23 41.07 -6.43 -38.96
C LEU A 23 41.08 -4.92 -38.55
N SER A 24 41.97 -4.44 -37.66
CA SER A 24 43.39 -4.04 -37.87
C SER A 24 43.59 -2.56 -38.15
N SER A 25 44.31 -1.84 -37.26
CA SER A 25 45.28 -0.81 -37.64
C SER A 25 46.36 -0.65 -36.57
N VAL A 26 47.61 -0.68 -37.01
CA VAL A 26 48.86 -0.48 -36.27
C VAL A 26 49.49 0.84 -36.76
N ALA A 27 50.05 1.65 -35.85
CA ALA A 27 51.28 2.48 -36.01
C ALA A 27 51.42 3.37 -34.75
N ALA A 28 52.43 3.21 -33.88
CA ALA A 28 53.86 3.57 -34.00
C ALA A 28 54.13 5.09 -33.83
N GLY A 29 54.96 5.44 -32.84
CA GLY A 29 55.54 6.78 -32.68
C GLY A 29 55.92 7.11 -31.24
N GLY A 30 57.21 7.30 -30.97
CA GLY A 30 57.78 7.43 -29.63
C GLY A 30 58.06 8.84 -29.11
N SER A 31 58.55 8.83 -27.87
CA SER A 31 59.42 9.80 -27.18
C SER A 31 58.77 10.85 -26.24
N ASN A 32 59.24 10.75 -25.00
CA ASN A 32 59.59 11.82 -24.06
C ASN A 32 58.51 12.83 -23.64
N ARG A 33 58.01 12.67 -22.40
CA ARG A 33 58.09 13.76 -21.40
C ARG A 33 57.77 13.32 -19.97
N ALA A 34 58.66 13.78 -19.10
CA ALA A 34 58.58 13.99 -17.65
C ALA A 34 57.32 13.57 -16.90
N GLY A 35 57.54 12.83 -15.80
CA GLY A 35 56.53 12.48 -14.83
C GLY A 35 55.88 13.70 -14.16
N ALA A 36 54.59 13.57 -13.93
CA ALA A 36 53.85 14.26 -12.89
C ALA A 36 53.04 13.20 -12.12
N SER A 37 53.15 13.24 -10.80
CA SER A 37 52.44 12.34 -9.88
C SER A 37 50.95 12.29 -10.19
N SER A 38 50.50 11.13 -10.68
CA SER A 38 49.09 10.81 -10.87
C SER A 38 48.50 10.26 -9.58
N SER A 39 47.84 11.12 -8.79
CA SER A 39 46.77 10.66 -7.89
C SER A 39 45.47 10.62 -8.71
N THR A 40 45.27 9.52 -9.42
CA THR A 40 44.00 9.18 -10.06
C THR A 40 42.97 8.81 -9.00
N THR A 41 42.01 9.70 -8.73
CA THR A 41 40.66 9.25 -8.36
C THR A 41 40.04 8.63 -9.62
N PRO A 42 39.53 7.38 -9.59
CA PRO A 42 38.84 6.80 -10.73
C PRO A 42 37.62 7.66 -11.05
N GLY A 43 37.51 8.11 -12.30
CA GLY A 43 36.35 8.85 -12.79
C GLY A 43 35.11 7.98 -12.75
N GLY A 44 34.40 8.00 -11.62
CA GLY A 44 33.03 7.53 -11.53
C GLY A 44 32.14 8.44 -12.38
N ALA A 45 31.16 7.85 -13.07
CA ALA A 45 30.15 8.63 -13.79
C ALA A 45 29.45 9.58 -12.80
N VAL A 46 29.35 10.87 -13.15
CA VAL A 46 28.65 11.87 -12.34
C VAL A 46 27.19 11.45 -12.18
N THR A 47 26.76 11.19 -10.95
CA THR A 47 25.39 10.71 -10.67
C THR A 47 24.38 11.86 -10.62
N SER A 48 23.09 11.53 -10.62
CA SER A 48 21.99 12.48 -10.38
C SER A 48 22.13 13.14 -9.01
N ALA A 49 22.49 12.35 -8.00
CA ALA A 49 22.68 12.82 -6.64
C ALA A 49 23.91 13.75 -6.53
N ASP A 50 25.01 13.48 -7.25
CA ASP A 50 26.19 14.37 -7.28
C ASP A 50 25.85 15.75 -7.85
N LYS A 51 25.09 15.80 -8.95
CA LYS A 51 24.62 17.07 -9.52
C LYS A 51 23.71 17.84 -8.56
N PHE A 52 22.89 17.13 -7.78
CA PHE A 52 22.07 17.76 -6.74
C PHE A 52 22.93 18.40 -5.65
N PHE A 53 23.97 17.70 -5.19
CA PHE A 53 24.93 18.25 -4.23
C PHE A 53 25.66 19.49 -4.78
N GLU A 54 26.10 19.46 -6.04
CA GLU A 54 26.73 20.61 -6.68
C GLU A 54 25.81 21.85 -6.74
N ARG A 55 24.51 21.65 -7.02
CA ARG A 55 23.50 22.72 -6.96
C ARG A 55 23.35 23.25 -5.55
N LEU A 56 23.22 22.35 -4.56
CA LEU A 56 23.12 22.71 -3.15
C LEU A 56 24.33 23.54 -2.69
N VAL A 57 25.54 23.25 -3.18
CA VAL A 57 26.75 24.05 -2.89
C VAL A 57 26.73 25.40 -3.64
N SER A 58 26.25 25.41 -4.88
CA SER A 58 26.26 26.59 -5.76
C SER A 58 25.26 27.67 -5.32
N ASP A 59 24.11 27.28 -4.76
CA ASP A 59 23.06 28.18 -4.25
C ASP A 59 23.45 28.89 -2.91
N HIS A 60 24.73 29.22 -2.78
CA HIS A 60 25.31 30.10 -1.74
C HIS A 60 25.23 29.55 -0.31
N PHE A 61 25.43 28.25 -0.13
CA PHE A 61 25.60 27.63 1.19
C PHE A 61 26.97 27.90 1.87
N GLN A 62 27.84 28.71 1.27
CA GLN A 62 29.18 29.02 1.79
C GLN A 62 29.21 29.92 3.05
N GLN A 63 28.06 30.41 3.53
CA GLN A 63 27.99 31.24 4.73
C GLN A 63 26.94 30.72 5.73
N MET A 64 27.17 29.52 6.27
CA MET A 64 26.38 29.05 7.42
C MET A 64 27.10 29.36 8.74
N GLY A 65 26.58 30.36 9.45
CA GLY A 65 26.80 30.48 10.88
C GLY A 65 26.10 29.31 11.59
N GLN A 66 26.69 28.80 12.67
CA GLN A 66 26.10 27.74 13.49
C GLN A 66 24.71 28.18 14.00
N MET A 67 23.63 27.65 13.44
CA MET A 67 22.31 27.76 14.05
C MET A 67 22.01 26.48 14.81
N THR A 68 22.18 26.55 16.13
CA THR A 68 21.85 25.47 17.07
C THR A 68 20.39 25.52 17.52
N ARG A 69 19.86 24.34 17.86
CA ARG A 69 18.55 24.03 18.45
C ARG A 69 17.91 25.20 19.22
N GLY A 70 16.70 25.57 18.80
CA GLY A 70 15.92 26.69 19.35
C GLY A 70 15.53 27.76 18.34
N ASN A 71 15.79 27.53 17.05
CA ASN A 71 15.44 28.47 15.98
C ASN A 71 13.91 28.73 15.96
N PRO A 72 13.45 29.98 16.16
CA PRO A 72 12.03 30.33 16.04
C PRO A 72 11.48 30.09 14.62
N ASN A 73 12.35 29.93 13.62
CA ASN A 73 12.01 29.69 12.22
C ASN A 73 12.14 28.20 11.82
N PHE A 74 12.01 27.26 12.76
CA PHE A 74 12.08 25.84 12.44
C PHE A 74 10.86 25.38 11.63
N HIS A 75 11.09 24.71 10.49
CA HIS A 75 10.03 24.21 9.62
C HIS A 75 9.71 22.72 9.89
N PRO A 76 8.44 22.34 10.08
CA PRO A 76 8.07 20.96 10.43
C PRO A 76 8.07 19.94 9.27
N TYR A 77 8.51 20.32 8.06
CA TYR A 77 8.58 19.49 6.83
C TYR A 77 7.60 18.29 6.80
N PRO A 78 6.28 18.53 6.79
CA PRO A 78 5.30 17.49 7.10
C PRO A 78 5.30 16.32 6.11
N THR A 79 5.59 16.60 4.84
CA THR A 79 5.62 15.61 3.74
C THR A 79 6.96 14.90 3.57
N VAL A 80 8.05 15.46 4.10
CA VAL A 80 9.40 14.95 3.89
C VAL A 80 9.65 13.72 4.78
N PRO A 81 10.17 12.60 4.25
CA PRO A 81 10.54 11.45 5.07
C PRO A 81 11.70 11.75 6.02
N PHE A 82 11.73 11.06 7.17
CA PHE A 82 12.81 11.17 8.14
C PHE A 82 13.39 9.79 8.45
N LEU A 83 14.72 9.71 8.51
CA LEU A 83 15.45 8.54 8.99
C LEU A 83 16.45 8.99 10.06
N ASN A 84 16.36 8.42 11.26
CA ASN A 84 17.24 8.76 12.39
C ASN A 84 17.33 10.28 12.68
N GLY A 85 16.20 10.99 12.55
CA GLY A 85 16.12 12.44 12.74
C GLY A 85 16.65 13.29 11.57
N MET A 86 17.08 12.67 10.48
CA MET A 86 17.56 13.36 9.28
C MET A 86 16.46 13.38 8.20
N PRO A 87 16.12 14.55 7.64
CA PRO A 87 15.28 14.64 6.45
C PRO A 87 15.90 13.89 5.26
N VAL A 88 15.08 13.16 4.51
CA VAL A 88 15.49 12.38 3.35
C VAL A 88 14.93 13.01 2.07
N PHE A 89 15.79 13.32 1.11
CA PHE A 89 15.43 13.94 -0.17
C PHE A 89 15.88 13.08 -1.35
N ALA A 90 15.06 13.05 -2.40
CA ALA A 90 15.48 12.56 -3.70
C ALA A 90 16.27 13.65 -4.45
N PRO A 91 17.16 13.30 -5.40
CA PRO A 91 17.88 14.28 -6.24
C PRO A 91 16.98 15.17 -7.11
N THR A 92 15.70 14.82 -7.25
CA THR A 92 14.68 15.59 -7.98
C THR A 92 13.95 16.59 -7.10
N ALA A 93 14.21 16.63 -5.79
CA ALA A 93 13.59 17.56 -4.87
C ALA A 93 14.00 19.02 -5.15
N ASP A 94 13.24 19.95 -4.59
CA ASP A 94 13.60 21.37 -4.60
C ASP A 94 14.84 21.60 -3.72
N VAL A 95 15.87 22.20 -4.32
CA VAL A 95 17.16 22.48 -3.67
C VAL A 95 16.99 23.52 -2.55
N GLU A 96 16.10 24.50 -2.69
CA GLU A 96 15.86 25.51 -1.66
C GLU A 96 15.26 24.89 -0.40
N VAL A 97 14.31 23.97 -0.58
CA VAL A 97 13.65 23.24 0.52
C VAL A 97 14.64 22.32 1.23
N ALA A 98 15.42 21.55 0.48
CA ALA A 98 16.45 20.66 1.03
C ALA A 98 17.55 21.46 1.76
N GLY A 99 17.92 22.61 1.20
CA GLY A 99 18.85 23.53 1.80
C GLY A 99 18.35 24.13 3.12
N GLN A 100 17.08 24.56 3.19
CA GLN A 100 16.50 25.01 4.45
C GLN A 100 16.42 23.86 5.47
N ALA A 101 16.13 22.64 5.04
CA ALA A 101 16.10 21.48 5.93
C ALA A 101 17.50 21.16 6.47
N LEU A 102 18.54 21.31 5.65
CA LEU A 102 19.92 21.19 6.09
C LEU A 102 20.29 22.24 7.16
N ARG A 103 19.77 23.47 7.04
CA ARG A 103 19.91 24.51 8.09
C ARG A 103 19.16 24.15 9.37
N ASP A 104 17.94 23.66 9.24
CA ASP A 104 17.05 23.38 10.38
C ASP A 104 17.49 22.13 11.18
N TYR A 105 18.04 21.12 10.51
CA TYR A 105 18.39 19.82 11.11
C TYR A 105 19.90 19.53 11.14
N GLY A 106 20.74 20.38 10.53
CA GLY A 106 22.20 20.25 10.49
C GLY A 106 22.74 19.13 9.57
N SER A 107 21.88 18.20 9.16
CA SER A 107 22.20 17.16 8.18
C SER A 107 20.95 16.66 7.47
N ILE A 108 21.13 16.20 6.23
CA ILE A 108 20.10 15.56 5.40
C ILE A 108 20.67 14.31 4.71
N LEU A 109 19.80 13.42 4.27
CA LEU A 109 20.14 12.33 3.37
C LEU A 109 19.67 12.67 1.96
N VAL A 110 20.53 12.46 0.96
CA VAL A 110 20.18 12.55 -0.46
C VAL A 110 20.28 11.14 -1.04
N VAL A 111 19.14 10.57 -1.44
CA VAL A 111 19.03 9.18 -1.86
C VAL A 111 18.21 9.08 -3.14
N ASP A 112 18.76 8.42 -4.17
CA ASP A 112 17.99 8.14 -5.39
C ASP A 112 17.05 6.95 -5.12
N PRO A 113 15.72 7.11 -5.21
CA PRO A 113 14.80 6.03 -4.87
C PRO A 113 14.80 4.87 -5.88
N ASN A 114 15.48 5.02 -7.03
CA ASN A 114 15.52 4.02 -8.10
C ASN A 114 16.92 3.44 -8.34
N LYS A 115 17.93 3.87 -7.56
CA LYS A 115 19.31 3.40 -7.66
C LYS A 115 19.88 3.17 -6.28
N ASP A 116 20.81 2.23 -6.16
CA ASP A 116 21.54 1.97 -4.91
C ASP A 116 22.63 3.03 -4.67
N GLU A 117 22.20 4.30 -4.68
CA GLU A 117 23.04 5.48 -4.59
C GLU A 117 22.44 6.46 -3.57
N GLY A 118 23.25 6.88 -2.61
CA GLY A 118 22.89 7.91 -1.67
C GLY A 118 24.07 8.37 -0.83
N PHE A 119 23.95 9.56 -0.23
CA PHE A 119 24.95 10.11 0.66
C PHE A 119 24.33 11.04 1.70
N LYS A 120 25.03 11.19 2.82
CA LYS A 120 24.69 12.15 3.87
C LYS A 120 25.33 13.50 3.54
N VAL A 121 24.56 14.56 3.63
CA VAL A 121 25.08 15.94 3.61
C VAL A 121 24.98 16.51 5.02
N HIS A 122 26.04 17.17 5.48
CA HIS A 122 26.06 17.79 6.80
C HIS A 122 26.85 19.10 6.78
N ILE A 123 26.58 19.95 7.77
CA ILE A 123 27.31 21.19 7.96
C ILE A 123 28.64 20.89 8.66
N ALA A 124 29.75 21.22 8.02
CA ALA A 124 31.10 21.08 8.53
C ALA A 124 31.77 22.46 8.62
N GLY A 125 31.53 23.17 9.72
CA GLY A 125 31.95 24.57 9.86
C GLY A 125 31.22 25.47 8.86
N GLN A 126 31.96 26.13 7.97
CA GLN A 126 31.41 26.99 6.91
C GLN A 126 31.14 26.25 5.59
N TYR A 127 31.39 24.94 5.54
CA TYR A 127 31.29 24.14 4.32
C TYR A 127 30.27 23.03 4.46
N LEU A 128 29.86 22.47 3.32
CA LEU A 128 29.07 21.25 3.28
C LEU A 128 30.01 20.04 3.18
N GLY A 129 29.87 19.13 4.13
CA GLY A 129 30.50 17.82 4.11
C GLY A 129 29.60 16.78 3.44
N LYS A 130 30.22 15.86 2.69
CA LYS A 130 29.58 14.68 2.11
C LYS A 130 30.08 13.43 2.85
N GLY A 131 29.17 12.59 3.32
CA GLY A 131 29.46 11.34 4.03
C GLY A 131 28.76 10.15 3.41
N ALA A 132 29.29 8.95 3.66
CA ALA A 132 28.65 7.70 3.25
C ALA A 132 27.37 7.44 4.06
N ILE A 133 26.45 6.67 3.47
CA ILE A 133 25.30 6.07 4.15
C ILE A 133 25.56 4.56 4.22
N GLU A 134 25.21 3.93 5.34
CA GLU A 134 25.27 2.47 5.47
C GLU A 134 24.20 1.81 4.57
N GLU A 135 24.49 0.63 4.03
CA GLU A 135 23.58 -0.07 3.10
C GLU A 135 22.16 -0.25 3.68
N LEU A 136 22.04 -0.61 4.96
CA LEU A 136 20.76 -0.77 5.63
C LEU A 136 19.96 0.55 5.72
N ASP A 137 20.64 1.67 5.98
CA ASP A 137 20.02 2.99 6.05
C ASP A 137 19.65 3.50 4.65
N LEU A 138 20.41 3.13 3.63
CA LEU A 138 20.09 3.41 2.22
C LEU A 138 18.79 2.73 1.81
N GLU A 139 18.64 1.43 2.07
CA GLU A 139 17.42 0.67 1.77
C GLU A 139 16.19 1.25 2.49
N LYS A 140 16.34 1.61 3.78
CA LYS A 140 15.27 2.25 4.56
C LYS A 140 14.89 3.61 4.00
N ALA A 141 15.87 4.43 3.64
CA ALA A 141 15.64 5.74 3.03
C ALA A 141 14.91 5.63 1.68
N GLN A 142 15.30 4.67 0.83
CA GLN A 142 14.61 4.39 -0.43
C GLN A 142 13.16 3.93 -0.20
N LEU A 143 12.92 3.08 0.81
CA LEU A 143 11.56 2.66 1.18
C LEU A 143 10.71 3.87 1.59
N LEU A 144 11.23 4.73 2.48
CA LEU A 144 10.54 5.92 2.95
C LEU A 144 10.21 6.90 1.81
N LEU A 145 11.13 7.11 0.86
CA LEU A 145 10.88 7.94 -0.33
C LEU A 145 9.81 7.36 -1.26
N ASN A 146 9.57 6.05 -1.20
CA ASN A 146 8.55 5.38 -2.02
C ASN A 146 7.16 5.32 -1.36
N LEU A 147 7.04 5.70 -0.08
CA LEU A 147 5.77 5.82 0.63
C LEU A 147 5.01 7.08 0.20
N PRO A 148 3.67 7.10 0.33
CA PRO A 148 2.89 8.29 0.01
C PRO A 148 3.19 9.40 1.02
N GLU A 149 3.14 10.67 0.57
CA GLU A 149 3.35 11.84 1.44
C GLU A 149 2.45 11.82 2.68
N GLY A 150 1.21 11.34 2.52
CA GLY A 150 0.26 11.19 3.61
C GLY A 150 0.74 10.28 4.74
N ALA A 151 1.57 9.27 4.46
CA ALA A 151 2.17 8.42 5.50
C ALA A 151 3.10 9.22 6.41
N HIS A 152 3.94 10.09 5.83
CA HIS A 152 4.87 10.94 6.58
C HIS A 152 4.14 12.02 7.37
N ILE A 153 3.07 12.59 6.80
CA ILE A 153 2.20 13.54 7.52
C ILE A 153 1.57 12.86 8.73
N LEU A 154 1.03 11.65 8.56
CA LEU A 154 0.40 10.89 9.66
C LEU A 154 1.42 10.48 10.71
N GLN A 155 2.61 10.03 10.33
CA GLN A 155 3.67 9.68 11.27
C GLN A 155 4.00 10.87 12.18
N LYS A 156 4.20 12.03 11.58
CA LYS A 156 4.44 13.26 12.34
C LYS A 156 3.23 13.65 13.16
N HIS A 157 2.00 13.53 12.65
CA HIS A 157 0.79 13.82 13.43
C HIS A 157 0.64 12.94 14.68
N PHE A 158 1.11 11.69 14.63
CA PHE A 158 1.05 10.75 15.76
C PHE A 158 2.31 10.75 16.64
N ALA A 159 3.34 11.54 16.29
CA ALA A 159 4.56 11.62 17.07
C ALA A 159 4.27 12.05 18.52
N ARG A 160 4.98 11.45 19.48
CA ARG A 160 4.79 11.78 20.90
C ARG A 160 5.38 13.13 21.29
N GLU A 161 6.38 13.58 20.54
CA GLU A 161 7.07 14.84 20.78
C GLU A 161 6.47 15.95 19.92
N ARG A 162 6.20 17.10 20.55
CA ARG A 162 5.75 18.29 19.81
C ARG A 162 6.93 18.82 19.01
N ILE A 163 6.86 18.66 17.69
CA ILE A 163 7.89 19.11 16.76
C ILE A 163 7.86 20.65 16.60
N THR A 164 6.69 21.27 16.68
CA THR A 164 6.49 22.74 16.60
C THR A 164 5.33 23.23 17.47
N SER A 165 5.19 24.55 17.61
CA SER A 165 4.02 25.20 18.23
C SER A 165 2.71 24.97 17.46
N THR A 166 2.80 24.68 16.16
CA THR A 166 1.67 24.36 15.27
C THR A 166 1.29 22.86 15.27
N TYR A 167 1.82 22.12 16.23
CA TYR A 167 1.55 20.69 16.42
C TYR A 167 0.23 20.44 17.19
N PRO A 168 -0.56 19.41 16.84
CA PRO A 168 -0.37 18.48 15.72
C PRO A 168 -0.73 19.10 14.37
N ILE A 169 -0.10 18.59 13.30
CA ILE A 169 -0.41 19.02 11.92
C ILE A 169 -1.92 18.82 11.67
N PRO A 170 -2.65 19.87 11.24
CA PRO A 170 -4.08 19.75 10.96
C PRO A 170 -4.32 18.75 9.82
N LEU A 171 -5.20 17.80 10.05
CA LEU A 171 -5.55 16.76 9.07
C LEU A 171 -6.87 17.09 8.37
N PRO A 172 -7.03 16.72 7.08
CA PRO A 172 -8.29 16.83 6.38
C PRO A 172 -9.36 15.94 7.01
N ARG A 173 -10.62 16.13 6.59
CA ARG A 173 -11.74 15.30 7.04
C ARG A 173 -11.45 13.82 6.77
N ALA A 174 -11.79 12.97 7.73
CA ALA A 174 -11.69 11.52 7.58
C ALA A 174 -12.65 11.00 6.49
N GLU A 175 -12.19 10.08 5.66
CA GLU A 175 -12.96 9.46 4.59
C GLU A 175 -13.23 7.98 4.94
N LYS A 176 -14.43 7.46 4.61
CA LYS A 176 -14.79 6.08 4.96
C LYS A 176 -13.91 5.11 4.19
N VAL A 177 -13.36 4.10 4.85
CA VAL A 177 -12.54 3.07 4.18
C VAL A 177 -13.31 1.80 3.84
N ASN A 178 -14.55 1.64 4.31
CA ASN A 178 -15.34 0.40 4.15
C ASN A 178 -15.50 -0.05 2.69
N HIS A 179 -15.48 0.90 1.76
CA HIS A 179 -15.63 0.67 0.33
C HIS A 179 -14.32 0.27 -0.38
N LEU A 180 -13.22 0.14 0.36
CA LEU A 180 -11.92 -0.27 -0.13
C LEU A 180 -11.72 -1.78 0.08
N PRO A 181 -10.90 -2.45 -0.75
CA PRO A 181 -10.45 -3.80 -0.46
C PRO A 181 -9.66 -3.83 0.86
N HIS A 182 -9.88 -4.85 1.68
CA HIS A 182 -9.12 -5.07 2.91
C HIS A 182 -8.40 -6.42 2.86
N PHE A 183 -7.31 -6.49 3.61
CA PHE A 183 -6.60 -7.73 3.93
C PHE A 183 -6.23 -7.72 5.41
N ASN A 184 -6.58 -8.77 6.15
CA ASN A 184 -6.39 -8.86 7.61
C ASN A 184 -6.88 -7.61 8.37
N GLY A 185 -8.07 -7.12 8.02
CA GLY A 185 -8.67 -5.94 8.66
C GLY A 185 -8.06 -4.59 8.27
N MET A 186 -7.01 -4.55 7.45
CA MET A 186 -6.41 -3.30 6.96
C MET A 186 -6.86 -2.99 5.53
N PRO A 187 -7.24 -1.74 5.23
CA PRO A 187 -7.53 -1.34 3.87
C PRO A 187 -6.26 -1.36 3.01
N ILE A 188 -6.45 -1.63 1.72
CA ILE A 188 -5.42 -1.53 0.69
C ILE A 188 -5.67 -0.24 -0.09
N ILE A 189 -4.76 0.72 0.06
CA ILE A 189 -4.76 2.01 -0.64
C ILE A 189 -3.91 1.87 -1.90
N ILE A 190 -4.46 2.26 -3.05
CA ILE A 190 -3.81 2.09 -4.36
C ILE A 190 -3.29 3.44 -4.83
N ALA A 191 -1.98 3.52 -5.12
CA ALA A 191 -1.31 4.73 -5.58
C ALA A 191 -1.97 5.32 -6.83
N GLY A 192 -2.26 6.63 -6.81
CA GLY A 192 -2.88 7.36 -7.93
C GLY A 192 -4.36 7.01 -8.18
N SER A 193 -5.01 6.29 -7.28
CA SER A 193 -6.46 6.03 -7.33
C SER A 193 -7.26 7.03 -6.48
N GLU A 194 -8.59 6.95 -6.53
CA GLU A 194 -9.50 7.71 -5.65
C GLU A 194 -9.26 7.46 -4.15
N SER A 195 -8.64 6.33 -3.80
CA SER A 195 -8.30 5.97 -2.42
C SER A 195 -7.00 6.60 -1.91
N ASP A 196 -6.17 7.16 -2.80
CA ASP A 196 -4.84 7.71 -2.47
C ASP A 196 -4.97 9.13 -1.88
N THR A 197 -5.67 9.22 -0.75
CA THR A 197 -5.91 10.48 -0.05
C THR A 197 -5.52 10.38 1.42
N LEU A 198 -5.07 11.51 1.97
CA LEU A 198 -4.78 11.62 3.39
C LEU A 198 -6.02 11.35 4.27
N GLY A 199 -7.24 11.57 3.77
CA GLY A 199 -8.49 11.27 4.47
C GLY A 199 -8.72 9.76 4.66
N HIS A 200 -8.47 8.94 3.63
CA HIS A 200 -8.53 7.48 3.74
C HIS A 200 -7.42 6.93 4.64
N MET A 201 -6.18 7.39 4.42
CA MET A 201 -5.03 7.00 5.25
C MET A 201 -5.26 7.36 6.72
N ARG A 202 -5.85 8.53 7.01
CA ARG A 202 -6.22 8.97 8.37
C ARG A 202 -7.21 7.99 9.01
N THR A 203 -8.25 7.59 8.29
CA THR A 203 -9.23 6.63 8.82
C THR A 203 -8.58 5.30 9.11
N ALA A 204 -7.79 4.77 8.16
CA ALA A 204 -7.04 3.52 8.36
C ALA A 204 -6.09 3.58 9.57
N ALA A 205 -5.39 4.69 9.76
CA ALA A 205 -4.49 4.89 10.90
C ALA A 205 -5.22 5.10 12.25
N ASN A 206 -6.54 5.27 12.25
CA ASN A 206 -7.36 5.46 13.46
C ASN A 206 -8.29 4.28 13.76
N THR A 207 -8.51 3.39 12.79
CA THR A 207 -9.34 2.19 12.96
C THR A 207 -8.43 0.97 13.03
N GLY A 208 -8.69 0.07 13.99
CA GLY A 208 -7.87 -1.13 14.16
C GLY A 208 -7.70 -1.90 12.84
N PRO A 209 -6.48 -2.37 12.51
CA PRO A 209 -5.27 -2.42 13.33
C PRO A 209 -4.31 -1.21 13.19
N PHE A 210 -4.82 -0.01 12.88
CA PHE A 210 -4.09 1.26 12.83
C PHE A 210 -3.03 1.37 11.71
N GLY A 211 -3.29 0.70 10.59
CA GLY A 211 -2.40 0.65 9.45
C GLY A 211 -3.14 0.43 8.14
N PHE A 212 -2.39 0.49 7.05
CA PHE A 212 -2.91 0.18 5.72
C PHE A 212 -1.81 -0.42 4.85
N TYR A 213 -2.22 -1.17 3.83
CA TYR A 213 -1.33 -1.58 2.76
C TYR A 213 -1.31 -0.49 1.69
N TYR A 214 -0.13 -0.16 1.17
CA TYR A 214 0.04 0.76 0.06
C TYR A 214 0.55 0.02 -1.17
N ALA A 215 -0.29 -0.05 -2.19
CA ALA A 215 0.00 -0.74 -3.44
C ALA A 215 0.34 0.28 -4.54
N LYS A 216 1.56 0.19 -5.09
CA LYS A 216 2.05 1.08 -6.15
C LYS A 216 2.51 0.24 -7.34
N ARG A 217 2.07 0.60 -8.55
CA ARG A 217 2.44 -0.13 -9.77
C ARG A 217 3.96 -0.17 -9.94
N GLY A 218 4.51 -1.36 -10.14
CA GLY A 218 5.95 -1.56 -10.32
C GLY A 218 6.76 -1.63 -9.02
N HIS A 219 6.10 -1.52 -7.86
CA HIS A 219 6.74 -1.67 -6.54
C HIS A 219 6.02 -2.75 -5.73
N LYS A 220 6.73 -3.34 -4.76
CA LYS A 220 6.12 -4.27 -3.80
C LYS A 220 5.13 -3.51 -2.93
N THR A 221 4.00 -4.13 -2.60
CA THR A 221 3.07 -3.58 -1.61
C THR A 221 3.73 -3.48 -0.24
N VAL A 222 3.58 -2.33 0.40
CA VAL A 222 4.20 -2.03 1.69
C VAL A 222 3.12 -1.92 2.75
N LEU A 223 3.36 -2.49 3.93
CA LEU A 223 2.53 -2.22 5.11
C LEU A 223 2.99 -0.89 5.73
N VAL A 224 2.07 0.05 5.88
CA VAL A 224 2.32 1.37 6.48
C VAL A 224 1.69 1.43 7.86
N LEU A 225 2.50 1.73 8.87
CA LEU A 225 2.10 1.86 10.28
C LEU A 225 2.43 3.27 10.81
N PRO A 226 1.56 4.28 10.62
CA PRO A 226 1.88 5.66 10.98
C PRO A 226 2.08 5.91 12.48
N ARG A 227 1.60 5.00 13.34
CA ARG A 227 1.75 5.12 14.80
C ARG A 227 2.99 4.39 15.34
N ASP A 228 3.69 3.69 14.47
CA ASP A 228 4.94 3.03 14.82
C ASP A 228 6.08 4.06 14.84
N ASN A 229 6.73 4.18 15.99
CA ASN A 229 7.83 5.14 16.18
C ASN A 229 9.16 4.61 15.63
N GLU A 230 9.28 3.31 15.38
CA GLU A 230 10.53 2.69 14.93
C GLU A 230 10.58 2.63 13.40
N ASN A 231 9.54 2.13 12.75
CA ASN A 231 9.49 2.04 11.30
C ASN A 231 8.10 2.38 10.75
N LEU A 232 8.05 3.31 9.81
CA LEU A 232 6.81 3.72 9.14
C LEU A 232 6.31 2.67 8.14
N GLY A 233 7.23 1.93 7.51
CA GLY A 233 6.94 1.03 6.40
C GLY A 233 7.65 -0.31 6.51
N TYR A 234 6.95 -1.38 6.15
CA TYR A 234 7.44 -2.75 6.16
C TYR A 234 7.18 -3.44 4.82
N ILE A 235 8.23 -4.01 4.23
CA ILE A 235 8.07 -4.85 3.04
C ILE A 235 7.38 -6.14 3.46
N SER A 236 6.20 -6.40 2.88
CA SER A 236 5.40 -7.57 3.21
C SER A 236 6.10 -8.87 2.80
N SER A 237 5.83 -9.96 3.51
CA SER A 237 6.33 -11.30 3.15
C SER A 237 5.84 -11.71 1.76
N LYS A 238 6.56 -12.60 1.06
CA LYS A 238 6.13 -13.11 -0.26
C LYS A 238 4.73 -13.72 -0.23
N GLN A 239 4.37 -14.40 0.85
CA GLN A 239 3.04 -14.99 1.02
C GLN A 239 1.97 -13.90 1.17
N THR A 240 2.19 -12.94 2.07
CA THR A 240 1.27 -11.81 2.29
C THR A 240 1.06 -11.01 1.01
N LEU A 241 2.13 -10.75 0.25
CA LEU A 241 2.05 -10.09 -1.05
C LEU A 241 1.15 -10.85 -2.02
N ALA A 242 1.33 -12.16 -2.16
CA ALA A 242 0.52 -12.98 -3.06
C ALA A 242 -0.97 -12.97 -2.68
N GLU A 243 -1.29 -12.96 -1.38
CA GLU A 243 -2.67 -12.90 -0.90
C GLU A 243 -3.32 -11.53 -1.15
N ILE A 244 -2.58 -10.43 -0.94
CA ILE A 244 -3.04 -9.07 -1.25
C ILE A 244 -3.26 -8.91 -2.76
N GLU A 245 -2.29 -9.33 -3.57
CA GLU A 245 -2.36 -9.28 -5.04
C GLU A 245 -3.52 -10.12 -5.59
N ALA A 246 -3.89 -11.22 -4.92
CA ALA A 246 -5.06 -12.01 -5.28
C ALA A 246 -6.39 -11.39 -4.82
N THR A 247 -6.39 -10.55 -3.77
CA THR A 247 -7.60 -9.93 -3.21
C THR A 247 -8.10 -8.78 -4.07
N MET A 248 -7.21 -7.91 -4.53
CA MET A 248 -7.55 -6.75 -5.36
C MET A 248 -8.40 -7.08 -6.62
N PRO A 249 -8.02 -8.04 -7.49
CA PRO A 249 -8.80 -8.36 -8.68
C PRO A 249 -10.15 -9.00 -8.33
N LYS A 250 -10.24 -9.75 -7.22
CA LYS A 250 -11.52 -10.32 -6.74
C LYS A 250 -12.46 -9.21 -6.29
N PHE A 251 -11.97 -8.27 -5.49
CA PHE A 251 -12.72 -7.08 -5.08
C PHE A 251 -13.23 -6.32 -6.30
N GLN A 252 -12.34 -6.00 -7.27
CA GLN A 252 -12.73 -5.23 -8.45
C GLN A 252 -13.76 -5.97 -9.31
N LYS A 253 -13.61 -7.30 -9.46
CA LYS A 253 -14.58 -8.13 -10.17
C LYS A 253 -15.95 -8.07 -9.52
N VAL A 254 -16.03 -8.21 -8.19
CA VAL A 254 -17.30 -8.13 -7.48
C VAL A 254 -17.88 -6.73 -7.52
N LYS A 255 -17.07 -5.68 -7.34
CA LYS A 255 -17.51 -4.27 -7.45
C LYS A 255 -18.15 -4.01 -8.80
N ASN A 256 -17.53 -4.48 -9.88
CA ASN A 256 -18.02 -4.28 -11.25
C ASN A 256 -19.29 -5.10 -11.55
N SER A 257 -19.41 -6.32 -11.03
CA SER A 257 -20.54 -7.20 -11.32
C SER A 257 -21.75 -6.99 -10.42
N PHE A 258 -21.53 -6.59 -9.16
CA PHE A 258 -22.57 -6.61 -8.11
C PHE A 258 -22.68 -5.29 -7.35
N GLY A 259 -21.81 -4.31 -7.58
CA GLY A 259 -21.79 -3.04 -6.87
C GLY A 259 -20.81 -3.01 -5.69
N VAL A 260 -20.54 -1.80 -5.20
CA VAL A 260 -19.52 -1.54 -4.18
C VAL A 260 -19.91 -2.11 -2.82
N GLU A 261 -21.20 -2.12 -2.49
CA GLU A 261 -21.69 -2.58 -1.19
C GLU A 261 -21.47 -4.08 -1.01
N LEU A 262 -21.82 -4.90 -2.01
CA LEU A 262 -21.55 -6.34 -1.94
C LEU A 262 -20.04 -6.63 -1.98
N ALA A 263 -19.26 -5.87 -2.77
CA ALA A 263 -17.81 -5.99 -2.75
C ALA A 263 -17.21 -5.70 -1.37
N SER A 264 -17.76 -4.72 -0.67
CA SER A 264 -17.37 -4.34 0.69
C SER A 264 -17.77 -5.41 1.72
N ILE A 265 -18.91 -6.08 1.54
CA ILE A 265 -19.31 -7.21 2.40
C ILE A 265 -18.34 -8.38 2.25
N LEU A 266 -17.92 -8.70 1.02
CA LEU A 266 -17.10 -9.90 0.76
C LEU A 266 -15.59 -9.68 0.95
N TYR A 267 -15.10 -8.48 0.67
CA TYR A 267 -13.67 -8.17 0.60
C TYR A 267 -13.30 -6.83 1.24
N GLY A 268 -14.24 -6.19 1.95
CA GLY A 268 -14.00 -4.99 2.74
C GLY A 268 -13.65 -5.32 4.19
N PRO A 269 -13.93 -4.43 5.15
CA PRO A 269 -13.57 -4.64 6.55
C PRO A 269 -14.30 -5.85 7.11
N SER A 270 -13.60 -6.62 7.95
CA SER A 270 -14.20 -7.76 8.64
C SER A 270 -15.41 -7.33 9.47
N ILE A 271 -16.50 -8.08 9.32
CA ILE A 271 -17.73 -7.88 10.10
C ILE A 271 -17.65 -8.82 11.31
N PRO A 272 -17.56 -8.33 12.55
CA PRO A 272 -17.54 -9.19 13.73
C PRO A 272 -18.92 -9.81 13.98
N VAL A 273 -19.00 -11.04 14.48
CA VAL A 273 -20.24 -11.65 14.96
C VAL A 273 -20.75 -10.90 16.20
N ASP A 274 -22.04 -10.54 16.23
CA ASP A 274 -22.72 -9.99 17.41
C ASP A 274 -23.89 -10.90 17.81
N SER A 275 -23.68 -11.73 18.83
CA SER A 275 -24.69 -12.67 19.34
C SER A 275 -25.98 -12.00 19.77
N ARG A 276 -25.96 -10.72 20.16
CA ARG A 276 -27.14 -9.96 20.60
C ARG A 276 -28.10 -9.66 19.44
N MET A 277 -27.59 -9.66 18.21
CA MET A 277 -28.41 -9.43 17.01
C MET A 277 -29.03 -10.71 16.45
N GLN A 278 -28.57 -11.88 16.89
CA GLN A 278 -29.04 -13.15 16.36
C GLN A 278 -30.50 -13.38 16.74
N LYS A 279 -31.38 -13.45 15.73
CA LYS A 279 -32.80 -13.69 15.98
C LYS A 279 -33.07 -15.19 16.16
N PRO A 280 -33.99 -15.57 17.07
CA PRO A 280 -34.50 -16.93 17.13
C PRO A 280 -35.07 -17.34 15.77
N ARG A 281 -34.72 -18.56 15.32
CA ARG A 281 -35.15 -19.11 14.01
C ARG A 281 -36.67 -19.19 13.83
N GLU A 282 -37.46 -19.10 14.91
CA GLU A 282 -38.91 -19.28 14.93
C GLU A 282 -39.72 -18.19 14.19
N ARG A 283 -39.14 -17.03 13.83
CA ARG A 283 -39.82 -15.95 13.07
C ARG A 283 -39.42 -15.86 11.59
N TRP A 284 -38.92 -16.94 10.99
CA TRP A 284 -38.36 -16.89 9.64
C TRP A 284 -39.43 -16.68 8.55
N ARG A 285 -39.58 -15.43 8.06
CA ARG A 285 -40.37 -15.10 6.85
C ARG A 285 -39.57 -15.27 5.53
N GLY A 286 -38.42 -15.94 5.61
CA GLY A 286 -37.42 -16.02 4.54
C GLY A 286 -36.34 -14.93 4.65
N PRO A 287 -35.14 -15.16 4.08
CA PRO A 287 -34.05 -14.21 4.13
C PRO A 287 -34.34 -12.94 3.31
N PRO A 288 -33.87 -11.76 3.75
CA PRO A 288 -33.99 -10.53 2.98
C PRO A 288 -33.38 -10.64 1.57
N ARG A 289 -33.92 -9.88 0.62
CA ARG A 289 -33.42 -9.80 -0.77
C ARG A 289 -32.82 -8.43 -1.03
N PHE A 290 -31.68 -8.39 -1.68
CA PHE A 290 -30.98 -7.17 -2.10
C PHE A 290 -30.62 -7.23 -3.58
N THR A 291 -30.36 -6.07 -4.18
CA THR A 291 -29.92 -5.91 -5.57
C THR A 291 -28.64 -5.06 -5.61
N PRO A 292 -27.94 -4.97 -6.76
CA PRO A 292 -26.85 -4.01 -6.93
C PRO A 292 -27.28 -2.58 -6.54
N GLY A 293 -26.40 -1.88 -5.81
CA GLY A 293 -26.70 -0.56 -5.22
C GLY A 293 -27.55 -0.61 -3.95
N GLY A 294 -27.80 -1.79 -3.38
CA GLY A 294 -28.44 -1.95 -2.08
C GLY A 294 -27.61 -1.36 -0.93
N ASN A 295 -28.21 -1.17 0.23
CA ASN A 295 -27.56 -0.53 1.38
C ASN A 295 -26.64 -1.52 2.16
N TYR A 296 -25.37 -1.12 2.36
CA TYR A 296 -24.36 -1.89 3.09
C TYR A 296 -24.78 -2.24 4.53
N GLU A 297 -25.32 -1.27 5.27
CA GLU A 297 -25.75 -1.47 6.66
C GLU A 297 -26.91 -2.50 6.76
N ALA A 298 -27.82 -2.50 5.80
CA ALA A 298 -28.93 -3.44 5.71
C ALA A 298 -28.46 -4.87 5.36
N MET A 299 -27.48 -5.00 4.46
CA MET A 299 -26.85 -6.30 4.16
C MET A 299 -26.11 -6.84 5.39
N THR A 300 -25.30 -6.00 6.04
CA THR A 300 -24.58 -6.34 7.28
C THR A 300 -25.55 -6.80 8.36
N LYS A 301 -26.63 -6.03 8.59
CA LYS A 301 -27.67 -6.38 9.54
C LYS A 301 -28.34 -7.71 9.20
N SER A 302 -28.54 -8.01 7.92
CA SER A 302 -29.14 -9.28 7.50
C SER A 302 -28.24 -10.48 7.79
N LEU A 303 -26.93 -10.33 7.61
CA LEU A 303 -25.95 -11.33 8.01
C LEU A 303 -25.94 -11.55 9.53
N GLN A 304 -26.03 -10.47 10.31
CA GLN A 304 -26.07 -10.53 11.77
C GLN A 304 -27.36 -11.15 12.33
N GLU A 305 -28.51 -10.76 11.79
CA GLU A 305 -29.81 -11.21 12.31
C GLU A 305 -30.19 -12.61 11.84
N TYR A 306 -29.85 -12.96 10.59
CA TYR A 306 -30.37 -14.16 9.92
C TYR A 306 -29.27 -15.10 9.41
N GLY A 307 -28.00 -14.72 9.49
CA GLY A 307 -26.88 -15.48 8.94
C GLY A 307 -26.80 -15.50 7.42
N GLN A 308 -27.75 -14.88 6.70
CA GLN A 308 -27.78 -14.89 5.24
C GLN A 308 -28.72 -13.85 4.64
N PHE A 309 -28.51 -13.54 3.36
CA PHE A 309 -29.45 -12.84 2.50
C PHE A 309 -29.38 -13.37 1.06
N HIS A 310 -30.40 -13.04 0.26
CA HIS A 310 -30.42 -13.29 -1.17
C HIS A 310 -29.99 -12.03 -1.93
N PHE A 311 -29.21 -12.21 -2.99
CA PHE A 311 -28.74 -11.13 -3.84
C PHE A 311 -29.15 -11.37 -5.30
N ASP A 312 -30.01 -10.50 -5.81
CA ASP A 312 -30.69 -10.65 -7.08
C ASP A 312 -30.05 -9.70 -8.11
N VAL A 313 -29.46 -10.26 -9.17
CA VAL A 313 -28.83 -9.49 -10.25
C VAL A 313 -29.76 -9.46 -11.46
N PRO A 314 -30.35 -8.30 -11.79
CA PRO A 314 -31.18 -8.18 -12.98
C PRO A 314 -30.33 -8.33 -14.25
N ASN A 315 -30.78 -9.21 -15.13
CA ASN A 315 -30.29 -9.37 -16.49
C ASN A 315 -31.43 -8.99 -17.47
N ARG A 316 -31.12 -8.75 -18.75
CA ARG A 316 -32.06 -8.18 -19.74
C ARG A 316 -33.42 -8.91 -19.85
N ARG A 317 -33.50 -10.17 -19.44
CA ARG A 317 -34.74 -10.99 -19.50
C ARG A 317 -34.96 -11.89 -18.27
N ASP A 318 -34.07 -11.85 -17.28
CA ASP A 318 -34.08 -12.80 -16.16
C ASP A 318 -33.34 -12.24 -14.95
N THR A 319 -33.49 -12.85 -13.79
CA THR A 319 -32.80 -12.49 -12.56
C THR A 319 -31.88 -13.62 -12.13
N HIS A 320 -30.59 -13.34 -12.01
CA HIS A 320 -29.64 -14.31 -11.45
C HIS A 320 -29.56 -14.09 -9.94
N SER A 321 -30.07 -15.05 -9.18
CA SER A 321 -30.14 -14.97 -7.72
C SER A 321 -28.94 -15.69 -7.08
N PHE A 322 -28.37 -15.09 -6.05
CA PHE A 322 -27.29 -15.64 -5.25
C PHE A 322 -27.69 -15.70 -3.77
N VAL A 323 -27.14 -16.64 -3.02
CA VAL A 323 -27.20 -16.64 -1.56
C VAL A 323 -25.86 -16.17 -1.03
N VAL A 324 -25.91 -15.20 -0.13
CA VAL A 324 -24.77 -14.74 0.66
C VAL A 324 -25.01 -15.17 2.09
N LYS A 325 -24.11 -15.98 2.67
CA LYS A 325 -24.29 -16.59 4.00
C LYS A 325 -23.02 -16.51 4.83
N VAL A 326 -23.19 -16.46 6.15
CA VAL A 326 -22.13 -16.57 7.15
C VAL A 326 -21.93 -18.05 7.47
N LEU A 327 -20.71 -18.55 7.29
CA LEU A 327 -20.35 -19.95 7.56
C LEU A 327 -20.23 -20.24 9.06
N ASN A 328 -19.73 -19.24 9.80
CA ASN A 328 -19.42 -19.32 11.21
C ASN A 328 -20.41 -18.50 12.07
N PHE A 329 -21.70 -18.57 11.73
CA PHE A 329 -22.74 -17.73 12.35
C PHE A 329 -22.90 -17.92 13.87
N ASN A 330 -22.54 -19.10 14.40
CA ASN A 330 -22.67 -19.42 15.82
C ASN A 330 -21.34 -19.31 16.60
N ASP A 331 -20.30 -18.74 15.99
CA ASP A 331 -19.03 -18.51 16.65
C ASP A 331 -19.14 -17.45 17.76
N PRO A 332 -18.15 -17.38 18.67
CA PRO A 332 -18.14 -16.39 19.74
C PRO A 332 -18.22 -14.95 19.23
N ASP A 333 -18.71 -14.06 20.10
CA ASP A 333 -18.74 -12.61 19.85
C ASP A 333 -17.38 -12.09 19.40
N GLU A 334 -17.40 -11.07 18.52
CA GLU A 334 -16.23 -10.42 17.94
C GLU A 334 -15.42 -11.28 16.95
N THR A 335 -15.80 -12.55 16.74
CA THR A 335 -15.18 -13.39 15.70
C THR A 335 -15.48 -12.83 14.32
N PRO A 336 -14.49 -12.63 13.42
CA PRO A 336 -14.76 -12.21 12.05
C PRO A 336 -15.70 -13.18 11.32
N MET A 337 -16.74 -12.67 10.67
CA MET A 337 -17.63 -13.47 9.84
C MET A 337 -16.91 -14.01 8.61
N GLU A 338 -17.03 -15.31 8.39
CA GLU A 338 -16.64 -16.00 7.15
C GLU A 338 -17.83 -15.99 6.20
N ILE A 339 -17.77 -15.19 5.14
CA ILE A 339 -18.90 -14.96 4.24
C ILE A 339 -18.65 -15.67 2.90
N GLU A 340 -19.62 -16.50 2.49
CA GLU A 340 -19.63 -17.18 1.21
C GLU A 340 -20.77 -16.66 0.33
N MET A 341 -20.50 -16.51 -0.97
CA MET A 341 -21.50 -16.23 -2.00
C MET A 341 -21.57 -17.39 -2.99
N SER A 342 -22.78 -17.93 -3.21
CA SER A 342 -23.02 -19.03 -4.15
C SER A 342 -24.30 -18.80 -4.97
N PRO A 343 -24.41 -19.31 -6.22
CA PRO A 343 -25.66 -19.27 -6.97
C PRO A 343 -26.81 -19.94 -6.19
N LEU A 344 -28.00 -19.34 -6.22
CA LEU A 344 -29.20 -19.94 -5.65
C LEU A 344 -29.57 -21.18 -6.48
N ARG A 345 -29.71 -22.35 -5.84
CA ARG A 345 -30.04 -23.59 -6.57
C ARG A 345 -31.55 -23.62 -6.88
N ALA A 346 -31.94 -24.07 -8.08
CA ALA A 346 -33.34 -24.15 -8.52
C ALA A 346 -34.28 -24.91 -7.56
N THR A 347 -33.75 -25.88 -6.80
CA THR A 347 -34.51 -26.63 -5.77
C THR A 347 -34.91 -25.77 -4.56
N GLU A 348 -34.15 -24.72 -4.25
CA GLU A 348 -34.47 -23.76 -3.17
C GLU A 348 -35.47 -22.68 -3.62
N GLU A 349 -35.56 -22.40 -4.93
CA GLU A 349 -36.61 -21.58 -5.53
C GLU A 349 -37.96 -22.34 -5.52
N MET A 350 -37.97 -23.61 -5.94
CA MET A 350 -39.19 -24.44 -5.97
C MET A 350 -39.72 -24.82 -4.58
N GLY A 351 -38.86 -25.15 -3.63
CA GLY A 351 -39.27 -25.52 -2.27
C GLY A 351 -39.99 -24.38 -1.52
N LYS A 352 -39.66 -23.12 -1.84
CA LYS A 352 -40.30 -21.93 -1.24
C LYS A 352 -41.65 -21.59 -1.89
N SER A 353 -41.82 -21.85 -3.19
CA SER A 353 -43.13 -21.69 -3.86
C SER A 353 -44.17 -22.60 -3.22
N LEU A 354 -43.84 -23.89 -3.05
CA LEU A 354 -44.74 -24.89 -2.46
C LEU A 354 -45.04 -24.63 -0.98
N LEU A 355 -44.06 -24.19 -0.18
CA LEU A 355 -44.29 -23.83 1.23
C LEU A 355 -45.10 -22.54 1.39
N SER A 356 -44.95 -21.57 0.50
CA SER A 356 -45.74 -20.32 0.52
C SER A 356 -47.19 -20.54 0.08
N GLU A 357 -47.44 -21.47 -0.86
CA GLU A 357 -48.78 -21.89 -1.25
C GLU A 357 -49.44 -22.74 -0.17
N ALA A 358 -48.71 -23.66 0.47
CA ALA A 358 -49.23 -24.46 1.58
C ALA A 358 -49.60 -23.59 2.79
N ALA A 359 -48.80 -22.56 3.12
CA ALA A 359 -49.11 -21.61 4.19
C ALA A 359 -50.28 -20.67 3.86
N ARG A 360 -50.59 -20.44 2.58
CA ARG A 360 -51.82 -19.74 2.15
C ARG A 360 -53.04 -20.65 2.14
N ALA A 361 -52.86 -21.95 1.91
CA ALA A 361 -53.94 -22.94 1.91
C ALA A 361 -54.40 -23.31 3.33
N HIS A 362 -53.56 -23.11 4.34
CA HIS A 362 -53.89 -23.36 5.75
C HIS A 362 -53.46 -22.19 6.65
N PRO A 363 -54.32 -21.16 6.84
CA PRO A 363 -54.10 -20.18 7.88
C PRO A 363 -54.19 -20.87 9.26
N PRO A 364 -53.35 -20.48 10.23
CA PRO A 364 -53.43 -21.02 11.59
C PRO A 364 -54.76 -20.62 12.24
N VAL A 365 -55.40 -21.60 12.88
CA VAL A 365 -56.66 -21.47 13.65
C VAL A 365 -56.44 -20.66 14.93
#